data_AF-A0A1I0SS37-F1
#
_entry.id   AF-A0A1I0SS37-F1
#
_cell.length_a   1.000
_cell.length_b   1.000
_cell.length_c   1.000
_cell.angle_alpha   90.00
_cell.angle_beta   90.00
_cell.angle_gamma   90.00
#
_symmetry.space_group_name_H-M   'P 1'
#
loop_
_entity.id
_entity.type
_entity.pdbx_description
1 polymer ?
#
loop_
_entity_poly.entity_id
_entity_poly.type
_entity_poly.pdbx_seq_one_letter_code
_entity_poly.pdbx_strand_id
1 'polypeptide(L)' 'MQEHFHFTTDPAKLQKQYAAIFCFVSAQLSLIQMYLHRRNRHLVKQEDEVVMAVHLLGKLLGFSSERAWHRFVTGNL' A
#
# COMPACT_ATOMS: atom_id res chain seq x y z
N MET A 1 -13.40 14.95 -11.45
CA MET A 1 -12.07 14.33 -11.24
C MET A 1 -12.13 12.92 -11.80
N GLN A 2 -11.94 12.79 -13.10
CA GLN A 2 -12.11 11.55 -13.83
C GLN A 2 -11.02 11.49 -14.89
N GLU A 3 -9.77 11.47 -14.44
CA GLU A 3 -8.61 11.19 -15.27
C GLU A 3 -7.81 10.12 -14.53
N HIS A 4 -7.31 9.13 -15.27
CA HIS A 4 -6.40 8.06 -14.83
C HIS A 4 -7.01 6.77 -14.26
N PHE A 5 -7.92 6.11 -15.00
CA PHE A 5 -8.24 4.69 -14.76
C PHE A 5 -7.85 3.81 -15.96
N HIS A 6 -6.54 3.75 -16.25
CA HIS A 6 -5.96 2.75 -17.16
C HIS A 6 -5.09 1.71 -16.43
N PHE A 7 -5.05 1.73 -15.10
CA PHE A 7 -4.14 0.88 -14.33
C PHE A 7 -4.68 -0.53 -14.02
N THR A 8 -5.97 -0.80 -14.24
CA THR A 8 -6.65 -2.04 -13.81
C THR A 8 -7.19 -2.91 -14.94
N THR A 9 -6.50 -2.97 -16.08
CA THR A 9 -6.88 -3.98 -17.10
C THR A 9 -6.38 -5.39 -16.77
N ASP A 10 -5.42 -5.52 -15.84
CA ASP A 10 -4.84 -6.82 -15.46
C ASP A 10 -4.59 -6.90 -13.92
N PRO A 11 -5.49 -7.57 -13.16
CA PRO A 11 -5.32 -7.80 -11.73
C PRO A 11 -4.01 -8.50 -11.36
N ALA A 12 -3.48 -9.38 -12.23
CA ALA A 12 -2.24 -10.09 -11.96
C ALA A 12 -1.03 -9.12 -11.96
N LYS A 13 -1.06 -8.10 -12.81
CA LYS A 13 -0.04 -7.05 -12.82
C LYS A 13 -0.06 -6.24 -11.52
N LEU A 14 -1.24 -5.90 -11.01
CA LEU A 14 -1.39 -5.18 -9.74
C LEU A 14 -0.92 -6.03 -8.55
N GLN A 15 -1.28 -7.31 -8.51
CA GLN A 15 -0.79 -8.26 -7.50
C GLN A 15 0.73 -8.42 -7.54
N LYS A 16 1.33 -8.50 -8.73
CA LYS A 16 2.79 -8.60 -8.89
C LYS A 16 3.50 -7.34 -8.41
N GLN A 17 2.96 -6.16 -8.70
CA GLN A 17 3.48 -4.89 -8.21
C GLN A 17 3.35 -4.79 -6.69
N TYR A 18 2.20 -5.14 -6.14
CA TYR A 18 1.99 -5.20 -4.70
C TYR A 18 3.01 -6.13 -4.03
N ALA A 19 3.19 -7.35 -4.55
CA ALA A 19 4.14 -8.32 -3.99
C ALA A 19 5.58 -7.80 -4.01
N ALA A 20 6.01 -7.15 -5.10
CA ALA A 20 7.34 -6.56 -5.20
C ALA A 20 7.54 -5.43 -4.16
N ILE A 21 6.55 -4.54 -4.02
CA ILE A 21 6.58 -3.46 -3.03
C ILE A 21 6.58 -4.03 -1.63
N PHE A 22 5.73 -5.02 -1.36
CA PHE A 22 5.61 -5.66 -0.06
C PHE A 22 6.93 -6.31 0.36
N CYS A 23 7.58 -7.08 -0.53
CA CYS A 23 8.91 -7.64 -0.26
C CYS A 23 9.95 -6.55 0.05
N PHE A 24 9.96 -5.47 -0.74
CA PHE A 24 10.87 -4.35 -0.51
C PHE A 24 10.63 -3.69 0.85
N VAL A 25 9.38 -3.36 1.16
CA VAL A 25 8.98 -2.72 2.42
C VAL A 25 9.32 -3.61 3.60
N SER A 26 9.01 -4.90 3.54
CA SER A 26 9.29 -5.84 4.64
C SER A 26 10.80 -5.95 4.92
N ALA A 27 11.61 -6.03 3.86
CA ALA A 27 13.07 -6.03 3.97
C ALA A 27 13.58 -4.73 4.62
N GLN A 28 13.12 -3.56 4.16
CA GLN A 28 13.53 -2.28 4.74
C GLN A 28 13.04 -2.12 6.18
N LEU A 29 11.81 -2.54 6.47
CA LEU A 29 11.19 -2.40 7.77
C LEU A 29 11.95 -3.22 8.81
N SER A 30 12.37 -4.44 8.46
CA SER A 30 13.17 -5.29 9.35
C SER A 30 14.49 -4.63 9.79
N LEU A 31 15.09 -3.78 8.96
CA LEU A 31 16.33 -3.05 9.27
C LEU A 31 16.10 -1.87 10.21
N ILE A 32 14.94 -1.22 10.11
CA ILE A 32 14.63 -0.01 10.89
C ILE A 32 13.69 -0.29 12.07
N GLN A 33 13.18 -1.52 12.21
CA GLN A 33 12.16 -1.88 13.18
C GLN A 33 12.56 -1.55 14.62
N MET A 34 13.85 -1.65 14.95
CA MET A 34 14.40 -1.29 16.25
C MET A 34 14.22 0.20 16.59
N TYR A 35 14.19 1.07 15.58
CA TYR A 35 14.03 2.51 15.72
C TYR A 35 12.56 2.97 15.64
N LEU A 36 11.65 2.09 15.20
CA LEU A 36 10.24 2.42 15.08
C LEU A 36 9.49 2.19 16.40
N HIS A 37 9.19 3.29 17.09
CA HIS A 37 8.34 3.29 18.26
C HIS A 37 6.86 3.38 17.87
N ARG A 38 6.24 2.21 17.62
CA ARG A 38 4.78 2.12 17.40
C ARG A 38 4.04 2.53 18.68
N ARG A 39 3.27 3.61 18.61
CA ARG A 39 2.49 4.12 19.76
C ARG A 39 1.27 3.26 20.12
N ASN A 40 0.73 2.47 19.18
CA ASN A 40 -0.53 1.74 19.34
C ASN A 40 -0.42 0.23 19.08
N ARG A 41 0.67 -0.44 19.49
CA ARG A 41 0.91 -1.87 19.22
C ARG A 41 -0.25 -2.80 19.63
N HIS A 42 -1.01 -2.43 20.66
CA HIS A 42 -2.06 -3.27 21.25
C HIS A 42 -3.44 -3.14 20.57
N LEU A 43 -3.62 -2.17 19.68
CA LEU A 43 -4.90 -1.90 18.99
C LEU A 43 -4.80 -2.16 17.48
N VAL A 44 -3.74 -2.83 17.03
CA VAL A 44 -3.40 -2.90 15.61
C VAL A 44 -4.27 -3.92 14.88
N LYS A 45 -4.97 -3.45 13.84
CA LYS A 45 -5.73 -4.30 12.92
C LYS A 45 -4.91 -4.83 11.73
N GLN A 46 -3.75 -4.22 11.42
CA GLN A 46 -2.91 -4.55 10.25
C GLN A 46 -1.41 -4.30 10.50
N GLU A 47 -0.56 -5.14 9.91
CA GLU A 47 0.90 -5.03 10.01
C GLU A 47 1.45 -3.77 9.32
N ASP A 48 2.54 -3.19 9.84
CA ASP A 48 3.11 -1.93 9.32
C ASP A 48 3.52 -2.05 7.86
N GLU A 49 4.13 -3.18 7.52
CA GLU A 49 4.55 -3.51 6.16
C GLU A 49 3.37 -3.54 5.19
N VAL A 50 2.22 -4.07 5.60
CA VAL A 50 1.00 -4.08 4.79
C VAL A 50 0.50 -2.64 4.58
N VAL A 51 0.40 -1.86 5.65
CA VAL A 51 -0.07 -0.46 5.58
C VAL A 51 0.81 0.38 4.66
N MET A 52 2.13 0.26 4.81
CA MET A 52 3.08 1.00 3.98
C MET A 52 3.09 0.52 2.53
N ALA A 53 3.02 -0.79 2.28
CA ALA A 53 2.99 -1.34 0.92
C ALA A 53 1.75 -0.89 0.15
N VAL A 54 0.57 -0.93 0.80
CA VAL A 54 -0.69 -0.45 0.21
C VAL A 54 -0.62 1.06 -0.08
N HIS A 55 -0.03 1.84 0.83
CA HIS A 55 0.11 3.27 0.64
C HIS A 55 1.08 3.64 -0.50
N LEU A 56 2.22 2.96 -0.59
CA LEU A 56 3.19 3.14 -1.67
C LEU A 56 2.63 2.73 -3.03
N LEU A 57 1.86 1.63 -3.08
CA LEU A 57 1.16 1.21 -4.29
C LEU A 57 0.21 2.30 -4.78
N GLY A 58 -0.62 2.86 -3.89
CA GLY A 58 -1.51 3.97 -4.24
C GLY A 58 -0.76 5.19 -4.81
N LYS A 59 0.36 5.58 -4.21
CA LYS A 59 1.20 6.68 -4.73
C LYS A 59 1.78 6.37 -6.11
N LEU A 60 2.29 5.15 -6.32
CA LEU A 60 2.86 4.73 -7.62
C LEU A 60 1.81 4.65 -8.72
N LEU A 61 0.56 4.38 -8.37
CA LEU A 61 -0.59 4.40 -9.28
C LEU A 61 -1.14 5.82 -9.52
N GLY A 62 -0.51 6.86 -8.97
CA GLY A 62 -0.85 8.26 -9.21
C GLY A 62 -1.93 8.82 -8.29
N PHE A 63 -2.32 8.11 -7.23
CA PHE A 63 -3.29 8.65 -6.27
C PHE A 63 -2.64 9.72 -5.40
N SER A 64 -3.20 10.93 -5.45
CA SER A 64 -2.75 12.09 -4.67
C SER A 64 -3.19 12.06 -3.21
N SER A 65 -4.10 11.16 -2.82
CA SER A 65 -4.53 11.01 -1.42
C SER A 65 -4.89 9.57 -1.07
N GLU A 66 -4.63 9.17 0.18
CA GLU A 66 -5.07 7.88 0.74
C GLU A 66 -6.57 7.67 0.58
N ARG A 67 -7.36 8.73 0.76
CA ARG A 67 -8.81 8.68 0.64
C ARG A 67 -9.24 8.32 -0.79
N ALA A 68 -8.58 8.89 -1.80
CA ALA A 68 -8.87 8.57 -3.20
C ALA A 68 -8.47 7.12 -3.51
N TRP A 69 -7.30 6.69 -3.04
CA TRP A 69 -6.83 5.32 -3.18
C TRP A 69 -7.76 4.30 -2.50
N HIS A 70 -8.14 4.54 -1.24
CA HIS A 70 -9.03 3.65 -0.50
C HIS A 70 -10.38 3.52 -1.19
N ARG A 71 -10.98 4.63 -1.65
CA ARG A 71 -12.24 4.60 -2.40
C ARG A 71 -12.12 3.78 -3.68
N PHE A 72 -10.98 3.85 -4.35
CA PHE A 72 -10.73 3.05 -5.52
C PHE A 72 -10.67 1.55 -5.19
N VAL A 73 -9.87 1.17 -4.20
CA VAL A 73 -9.76 -0.24 -3.76
C VAL A 73 -11.13 -0.78 -3.39
N THR A 74 -11.88 -0.13 -2.50
CA THR A 74 -13.21 -0.61 -2.07
C THR A 74 -14.23 -0.67 -3.20
N GLY A 75 -14.08 0.15 -4.25
CA GLY A 75 -15.02 0.21 -5.37
C GLY A 75 -14.70 -0.74 -6.52
N ASN A 76 -13.49 -1.30 -6.59
CA ASN A 76 -12.99 -2.01 -7.77
C ASN A 76 -12.27 -3.34 -7.46
N LEU A 77 -11.98 -3.63 -6.20
CA LEU A 77 -11.36 -4.88 -5.72
C LEU A 77 -12.27 -5.53 -4.67
#